data_AF-A0A1I1RUF7-F1
#
_entry.id   AF-A0A1I1RUF7-F1
#
_cell.length_a   1.000
_cell.length_b   1.000
_cell.length_c   1.000
_cell.angle_alpha   90.00
_cell.angle_beta   90.00
_cell.angle_gamma   90.00
#
_symmetry.space_group_name_H-M   'P 1'
#
loop_
_entity.id
_entity.type
_entity.pdbx_description
1 polymer ?
#
loop_
_entity_poly.entity_id
_entity_poly.type
_entity_poly.pdbx_seq_one_letter_code
_entity_poly.pdbx_strand_id
1 'polypeptide(L)'
;MSDEQQASTPAITEAHAADFPLQIQQYPFGWEVVYYAPSGYARHVATADNESAAFRIARDVGRVYGHKGRTLVQSGRGEYTVDLETLIHDANT
;
A
#
# COMPACT_ATOMS: atom_id res chain seq x y z
N MET A 1 -10.66 10.38 -31.40
CA MET A 1 -9.28 9.89 -31.30
C MET A 1 -9.09 9.51 -29.85
N SER A 2 -9.16 8.22 -29.57
CA SER A 2 -9.12 7.67 -28.22
C SER A 2 -7.87 6.82 -28.14
N ASP A 3 -6.79 7.41 -27.64
CA ASP A 3 -5.63 6.66 -27.14
C ASP A 3 -5.32 7.25 -25.78
N GLU A 4 -6.08 6.76 -24.80
CA GLU A 4 -5.81 6.94 -23.39
C GLU A 4 -4.53 6.13 -23.10
N GLN A 5 -3.38 6.76 -23.31
CA GLN A 5 -2.10 6.19 -22.92
C GLN A 5 -2.08 6.13 -21.39
N GLN A 6 -2.53 4.99 -20.86
CA GLN A 6 -2.23 4.54 -19.51
C GLN A 6 -0.71 4.62 -19.32
N ALA A 7 -0.26 5.72 -18.71
CA ALA A 7 1.11 5.88 -18.31
C ALA A 7 1.37 4.88 -17.18
N SER A 8 2.09 3.83 -17.53
CA SER A 8 2.54 2.74 -16.68
C SER A 8 3.18 3.27 -15.40
N THR A 9 2.39 3.39 -14.35
CA THR A 9 2.94 3.42 -12.99
C THR A 9 3.40 1.98 -12.74
N PRO A 10 4.64 1.72 -12.29
CA PRO A 10 5.07 0.34 -12.01
C PRO A 10 4.08 -0.27 -11.04
N ALA A 11 3.22 -1.15 -11.54
CA ALA A 11 2.15 -1.74 -10.75
C ALA A 11 2.77 -2.51 -9.60
N ILE A 12 2.17 -2.39 -8.41
CA ILE A 12 2.41 -3.22 -7.23
C ILE A 12 2.80 -4.63 -7.69
N THR A 13 4.10 -4.90 -7.67
CA THR A 13 4.62 -6.07 -8.35
C THR A 13 4.24 -7.25 -7.48
N GLU A 14 3.42 -8.18 -8.00
CA GLU A 14 3.08 -9.44 -7.33
C GLU A 14 4.31 -10.18 -6.78
N ALA A 15 5.49 -9.88 -7.34
CA ALA A 15 6.81 -10.32 -6.90
C ALA A 15 7.06 -10.18 -5.38
N HIS A 16 6.43 -9.23 -4.70
CA HIS A 16 6.60 -9.01 -3.26
C HIS A 16 5.41 -9.46 -2.40
N ALA A 17 4.34 -10.00 -3.00
CA ALA A 17 3.11 -10.35 -2.29
C ALA A 17 3.30 -11.43 -1.22
N ALA A 18 4.25 -12.35 -1.43
CA ALA A 18 4.56 -13.41 -0.46
C ALA A 18 5.22 -12.88 0.82
N ASP A 19 6.10 -11.89 0.69
CA ASP A 19 6.86 -11.31 1.80
C ASP A 19 6.15 -10.10 2.43
N PHE A 20 5.38 -9.37 1.62
CA PHE A 20 4.67 -8.15 1.97
C PHE A 20 3.25 -8.21 1.40
N PRO A 21 2.33 -8.90 2.08
CA PRO A 21 0.95 -9.03 1.62
C PRO A 21 0.18 -7.70 1.72
N LEU A 22 0.64 -6.75 2.54
CA LEU A 22 0.08 -5.40 2.58
C LEU A 22 1.08 -4.44 1.92
N GLN A 23 0.60 -3.71 0.90
CA GLN A 23 1.41 -2.81 0.11
C GLN A 23 0.69 -1.47 -0.07
N ILE A 24 1.49 -0.40 -0.08
CA ILE A 24 1.04 0.98 -0.30
C ILE A 24 1.83 1.51 -1.49
N GLN A 25 1.12 2.03 -2.49
CA GLN A 25 1.76 2.62 -3.66
C GLN A 25 1.29 4.05 -3.89
N GLN A 26 2.23 4.96 -4.14
CA GLN A 26 1.95 6.30 -4.61
C GLN A 26 1.74 6.31 -6.13
N TYR A 27 0.64 6.93 -6.55
CA TYR A 27 0.31 7.28 -7.91
C TYR A 27 0.37 8.81 -8.08
N PRO A 28 0.40 9.33 -9.33
CA PRO A 28 0.42 10.77 -9.57
C PRO A 28 -0.71 11.56 -8.91
N PHE A 29 -1.87 10.91 -8.69
CA PHE A 29 -3.09 11.54 -8.16
C PHE A 29 -3.52 11.01 -6.80
N GLY A 30 -2.69 10.21 -6.13
CA GLY A 30 -3.07 9.66 -4.83
C GLY A 30 -2.23 8.47 -4.42
N TRP A 31 -2.78 7.70 -3.49
CA TRP A 31 -2.16 6.54 -2.90
C TRP A 31 -3.13 5.37 -2.99
N GLU A 32 -2.60 4.17 -3.18
CA GLU A 32 -3.37 2.93 -3.23
C GLU A 32 -2.90 2.00 -2.12
N VAL A 33 -3.86 1.32 -1.49
CA VAL A 33 -3.60 0.28 -0.50
C VAL A 33 -4.11 -1.04 -1.05
N VAL A 34 -3.22 -2.01 -1.17
CA VAL A 34 -3.54 -3.35 -1.69
C VAL A 34 -3.15 -4.41 -0.67
N TYR A 35 -4.04 -5.38 -0.52
CA TYR A 35 -3.82 -6.55 0.31
C TYR A 35 -3.85 -7.81 -0.55
N TYR A 36 -2.80 -8.61 -0.49
CA TYR A 36 -2.71 -9.92 -1.11
C TYR A 36 -3.11 -10.98 -0.10
N ALA A 37 -4.18 -11.71 -0.42
CA ALA A 37 -4.56 -12.87 0.37
C ALA A 37 -3.52 -13.98 0.22
N PRO A 38 -3.43 -14.93 1.18
CA PRO A 38 -2.51 -16.07 1.08
C PRO A 38 -2.68 -16.92 -0.19
N SER A 39 -3.85 -16.85 -0.83
CA SER A 39 -4.15 -17.47 -2.12
C SER A 39 -3.47 -16.78 -3.32
N GLY A 40 -2.75 -15.67 -3.11
CA GLY A 40 -2.10 -14.88 -4.17
C GLY A 40 -3.00 -13.84 -4.84
N TYR A 41 -4.32 -13.88 -4.61
CA TYR A 41 -5.24 -12.89 -5.15
C TYR A 41 -5.06 -11.53 -4.49
N ALA A 42 -4.76 -10.52 -5.32
CA ALA A 42 -4.77 -9.12 -4.92
C ALA A 42 -6.20 -8.64 -4.65
N ARG A 43 -6.37 -7.92 -3.56
CA ARG A 43 -7.56 -7.14 -3.25
C ARG A 43 -7.16 -5.69 -3.15
N HIS A 44 -7.58 -4.88 -4.12
CA HIS A 44 -7.58 -3.44 -3.95
C HIS A 44 -8.50 -3.09 -2.78
N VAL A 45 -7.96 -2.38 -1.79
CA VAL A 45 -8.70 -2.10 -0.57
C VAL A 45 -9.23 -0.68 -0.57
N ALA A 46 -8.39 0.30 -0.88
CA ALA A 46 -8.80 1.69 -0.97
C ALA A 46 -7.80 2.54 -1.75
N THR A 47 -8.26 3.73 -2.11
CA THR A 47 -7.42 4.87 -2.49
C THR A 47 -7.42 5.92 -1.39
N ALA A 48 -6.36 6.74 -1.35
CA ALA A 48 -6.21 7.83 -0.41
C ALA A 48 -5.55 9.05 -1.07
N ASP A 49 -5.98 10.24 -0.68
CA ASP A 49 -5.48 11.50 -1.28
C ASP A 49 -4.07 11.86 -0.80
N ASN A 50 -3.60 11.24 0.30
CA ASN A 50 -2.29 11.51 0.89
C ASN A 50 -1.72 10.30 1.63
N GLU A 51 -0.41 10.36 1.88
CA GLU A 51 0.40 9.31 2.53
C GLU A 51 -0.14 8.94 3.92
N SER A 52 -0.49 9.95 4.73
CA SER A 52 -1.00 9.72 6.08
C SER A 52 -2.34 8.98 6.10
N ALA A 53 -3.23 9.27 5.15
CA ALA A 53 -4.49 8.54 5.00
C ALA A 53 -4.24 7.11 4.53
N ALA A 54 -3.32 6.90 3.58
CA ALA A 54 -2.94 5.57 3.11
C ALA A 54 -2.40 4.68 4.26
N PHE A 55 -1.53 5.23 5.11
CA PHE A 55 -1.02 4.50 6.27
C PHE A 55 -2.09 4.13 7.29
N ARG A 56 -3.03 5.03 7.58
CA ARG A 56 -4.15 4.73 8.49
C ARG A 56 -5.01 3.60 7.94
N ILE A 57 -5.39 3.68 6.66
CA ILE A 57 -6.16 2.63 5.99
C ILE A 57 -5.40 1.31 6.05
N ALA A 58 -4.13 1.31 5.65
CA ALA A 58 -3.30 0.10 5.65
C ALA A 58 -3.23 -0.53 7.05
N ARG A 59 -3.13 0.28 8.11
CA ARG A 59 -3.14 -0.25 9.49
C ARG A 59 -4.47 -0.93 9.82
N ASP A 60 -5.58 -0.29 9.52
CA ASP A 60 -6.92 -0.83 9.78
C ASP A 60 -7.14 -2.13 8.98
N VAL A 61 -6.69 -2.16 7.72
CA VAL A 61 -6.66 -3.36 6.87
C VAL A 61 -5.82 -4.45 7.51
N GLY A 62 -4.59 -4.12 7.94
CA GLY A 62 -3.70 -5.07 8.59
C GLY A 62 -4.33 -5.69 9.84
N ARG A 63 -5.05 -4.91 10.63
CA ARG A 63 -5.79 -5.40 11.81
C ARG A 63 -6.95 -6.30 11.44
N VAL A 64 -7.76 -5.90 10.45
CA VAL A 64 -8.92 -6.67 10.00
C VAL A 64 -8.49 -8.03 9.42
N TYR A 65 -7.41 -8.06 8.65
CA TYR A 65 -6.91 -9.28 8.02
C TYR A 65 -5.83 -10.02 8.85
N GLY A 66 -5.53 -9.54 10.06
CA GLY A 66 -4.56 -10.17 10.96
C GLY A 66 -3.10 -10.10 10.48
N HIS A 67 -2.77 -9.19 9.57
CA HIS A 67 -1.39 -8.93 9.13
C HIS A 67 -0.61 -8.23 10.24
N LYS A 68 0.50 -8.84 10.67
CA LYS A 68 1.45 -8.28 11.65
C LYS A 68 2.82 -8.02 11.07
N GLY A 69 2.98 -8.20 9.76
CA GLY A 69 4.25 -8.02 9.08
C GLY A 69 4.53 -6.57 8.71
N ARG A 70 5.73 -6.34 8.17
CA ARG A 70 6.06 -5.07 7.55
C ARG A 70 5.18 -4.85 6.31
N THR A 71 4.92 -3.59 6.01
CA THR A 71 4.19 -3.14 4.83
C THR A 71 5.20 -2.57 3.85
N LEU A 72 5.07 -2.92 2.57
CA LEU A 72 5.88 -2.33 1.52
C LEU A 72 5.28 -0.99 1.12
N VAL A 73 6.12 0.03 0.97
CA VAL A 73 5.71 1.36 0.51
C VAL A 73 6.53 1.72 -0.70
N GLN A 74 5.85 1.97 -1.82
CA GLN A 74 6.44 2.43 -3.06
C GLN A 74 6.00 3.87 -3.29
N SER A 75 6.94 4.80 -3.24
CA SER A 75 6.67 6.23 -3.39
C SER A 75 7.62 6.87 -4.41
N GLY A 76 7.38 8.14 -4.74
CA GLY A 76 8.33 8.94 -5.52
C GLY A 76 9.71 9.11 -4.86
N ARG A 77 9.85 8.76 -3.56
CA ARG A 77 11.12 8.73 -2.83
C ARG A 77 11.86 7.39 -2.93
N GLY A 78 11.25 6.39 -3.59
CA GLY A 78 11.74 5.02 -3.67
C GLY A 78 10.88 4.04 -2.85
N GLU A 79 11.42 2.83 -2.71
CA GLU A 79 10.79 1.72 -2.01
C GLU A 79 11.37 1.57 -0.59
N TYR A 80 10.49 1.41 0.40
CA TYR A 80 10.87 1.15 1.78
C TYR A 80 9.85 0.26 2.48
N THR A 81 10.25 -0.33 3.61
CA THR A 81 9.37 -1.17 4.42
C THR A 81 9.07 -0.47 5.73
N VAL A 82 7.87 -0.70 6.24
CA VAL A 82 7.36 0.02 7.39
C VAL A 82 6.58 -0.88 8.33
N ASP A 83 6.73 -0.68 9.63
CA ASP A 83 5.85 -1.27 10.63
C ASP A 83 4.72 -0.27 10.95
N LEU A 84 3.49 -0.64 10.61
CA LEU A 84 2.34 0.26 10.76
C LEU A 84 1.89 0.41 12.21
N GLU A 85 2.28 -0.50 13.11
CA GLU A 85 1.94 -0.39 14.52
C GLU A 85 2.86 0.56 15.27
N THR A 86 4.10 0.75 14.81
CA THR A 86 5.04 1.71 15.40
C THR A 86 4.80 3.14 14.91
N LEU A 87 4.35 3.32 13.66
CA LEU A 87 4.29 4.64 13.03
C LEU A 87 3.24 5.59 13.59
N ILE A 88 2.13 5.07 14.11
CA ILE A 88 1.04 5.92 14.62
C ILE A 88 1.25 6.28 16.10
N HIS A 89 2.19 5.63 16.80
CA HIS A 89 2.50 6.02 18.18
C HIS A 89 3.18 7.40 18.25
N ASP A 90 3.94 7.78 17.22
CA ASP A 90 4.71 9.04 17.20
C ASP A 90 3.90 10.26 16.72
N ALA A 91 2.70 10.06 16.16
CA ALA A 91 1.87 11.15 15.63
C ALA A 91 0.99 11.84 16.69
N ASN A 92 1.12 11.48 17.97
CA ASN A 92 0.24 11.94 19.05
C ASN A 92 0.99 12.51 20.27
N THR A 93 2.20 13.07 20.04
CA THR A 93 3.01 13.76 21.06
C THR A 93 3.28 15.21 20.69
#